data_AF-A0AAU1E1H8-F1
#
_entry.id   AF-A0AAU1E1H8-F1
#
_cell.length_a   1.000
_cell.length_b   1.000
_cell.length_c   1.000
_cell.angle_alpha   90.00
_cell.angle_beta   90.00
_cell.angle_gamma   90.00
#
_symmetry.space_group_name_H-M   'P 1'
#
loop_
_entity.id
_entity.type
_entity.pdbx_description
1 polymer ?
#
loop_
_entity_poly.entity_id
_entity_poly.type
_entity_poly.pdbx_seq_one_letter_code
_entity_poly.pdbx_strand_id
1 'polypeptide(L)' 'MQRPSARHVLTDRTEHPGAGHRMPDPYARPLDERIVLLGTPIDDTPANAVTARFTHLEHRDPDRGISPSIDAPGAPGAR' A
#
# COMPACT_ATOMS: atom_id res chain seq x y z
N MET A 1 12.00 3.81 28.93
CA MET A 1 12.63 4.60 27.84
C MET A 1 11.81 4.37 26.58
N GLN A 2 10.86 5.26 26.25
CA GLN A 2 9.95 5.08 25.11
C GLN A 2 10.63 5.66 23.85
N ARG A 3 10.79 4.85 22.81
CA ARG A 3 11.33 5.28 21.51
C ARG A 3 10.29 6.18 20.83
N PRO A 4 10.65 7.36 20.31
CA PRO A 4 9.71 8.20 19.58
C PRO A 4 9.30 7.44 18.31
N SER A 5 8.04 7.00 18.25
CA SER A 5 7.46 6.46 17.02
C SER A 5 7.32 7.63 16.06
N ALA A 6 8.22 7.72 15.08
CA ALA A 6 8.15 8.67 14.01
C ALA A 6 6.87 8.39 13.21
N ARG A 7 5.79 9.12 13.54
CA ARG A 7 4.62 9.23 12.66
C ARG A 7 5.10 9.92 11.39
N HIS A 8 5.46 9.13 10.38
CA HIS A 8 5.57 9.64 9.02
C HIS A 8 4.17 10.01 8.57
N VAL A 9 3.80 11.27 8.79
CA VAL A 9 2.66 11.87 8.13
C VAL A 9 3.06 11.97 6.67
N LEU A 10 2.56 11.06 5.84
CA LEU A 10 2.59 11.24 4.39
C LEU A 10 1.75 12.50 4.13
N THR A 11 2.42 13.64 4.00
CA THR A 11 1.78 14.84 3.47
C THR A 11 1.59 14.55 2.00
N ASP A 12 0.38 14.13 1.64
CA ASP A 12 -0.11 14.25 0.28
C ASP A 12 -0.06 15.74 -0.05
N ARG A 13 1.04 16.18 -0.66
CA ARG A 13 1.10 17.49 -1.28
C ARG A 13 0.15 17.37 -2.46
N THR A 14 -1.11 17.69 -2.21
CA THR A 14 -2.13 17.92 -3.23
C THR A 14 -1.71 19.16 -4.01
N GLU A 15 -0.78 18.98 -4.94
CA GLU A 15 -0.63 19.87 -6.08
C GLU A 15 -1.99 19.85 -6.80
N HIS A 16 -2.87 20.80 -6.46
CA HIS A 16 -4.20 20.96 -7.06
C HIS A 16 -4.02 21.01 -8.57
N PRO A 17 -4.26 19.93 -9.31
CA PRO A 17 -4.11 20.00 -10.74
C PRO A 17 -5.41 20.67 -11.21
N GLY A 18 -5.27 21.79 -11.92
CA GLY A 18 -6.36 22.72 -12.23
C GLY A 18 -7.67 22.01 -12.58
N ALA A 19 -8.79 22.56 -12.08
CA ALA A 19 -10.14 22.00 -12.16
C ALA A 19 -10.39 21.25 -13.48
N GLY A 20 -10.22 19.92 -13.46
CA GLY A 20 -10.32 19.07 -14.66
C GLY A 20 -9.27 17.95 -14.75
N HIS A 21 -8.17 17.99 -13.99
CA HIS A 21 -7.21 16.89 -13.98
C HIS A 21 -7.58 15.88 -12.87
N ARG A 22 -7.88 14.63 -13.26
CA ARG A 22 -8.12 13.54 -12.30
C ARG A 22 -6.84 13.32 -11.50
N MET A 23 -6.88 13.55 -10.18
CA MET A 23 -5.74 13.25 -9.32
C MET A 23 -5.37 11.76 -9.50
N PRO A 24 -4.08 11.45 -9.69
CA PRO A 24 -3.64 10.07 -9.84
C PRO A 24 -3.96 9.30 -8.55
N ASP A 25 -4.37 8.04 -8.69
CA ASP A 25 -4.57 7.16 -7.55
C ASP A 25 -3.24 7.00 -6.78
N PRO A 26 -3.19 7.30 -5.48
CA PRO A 26 -1.94 7.32 -4.72
C PRO A 26 -1.30 5.92 -4.59
N TYR A 27 -2.04 4.84 -4.86
CA TYR A 27 -1.55 3.47 -4.84
C TYR A 27 -1.04 3.00 -6.21
N ALA A 28 -1.36 3.70 -7.30
CA ALA A 28 -0.99 3.30 -8.65
C ALA A 28 0.52 3.36 -8.90
N ARG A 29 1.20 4.43 -8.45
CA ARG A 29 2.64 4.59 -8.65
C ARG A 29 3.47 3.52 -7.90
N PRO A 30 3.25 3.28 -6.59
CA PRO A 30 3.94 2.21 -5.88
C PRO A 30 3.69 0.84 -6.51
N LEU A 31 2.47 0.55 -6.96
CA LEU A 31 2.13 -0.74 -7.57
C LEU A 31 2.90 -0.96 -8.89
N ASP A 32 3.06 0.06 -9.72
CA ASP A 32 3.87 -0.04 -10.95
C ASP A 32 5.35 -0.33 -10.62
N GLU A 33 5.84 0.22 -9.51
CA GLU A 33 7.16 -0.08 -8.95
C GLU A 33 7.24 -1.42 -8.21
N ARG A 34 6.13 -2.20 -8.17
CA ARG A 34 5.97 -3.49 -7.48
C ARG A 34 5.99 -3.42 -5.96
N ILE A 35 5.50 -2.31 -5.42
CA ILE A 35 5.36 -2.07 -3.99
C ILE A 35 3.89 -2.23 -3.63
N VAL A 36 3.58 -3.23 -2.79
CA VAL A 36 2.23 -3.46 -2.26
C VAL A 36 2.14 -2.87 -0.86
N LEU A 37 1.35 -1.80 -0.70
CA LEU A 37 1.14 -1.11 0.57
C LEU A 37 0.01 -1.77 1.38
N LEU A 38 0.31 -2.09 2.65
CA LEU A 38 -0.61 -2.69 3.62
C LEU A 38 -0.73 -1.76 4.83
N GLY A 39 -1.77 -0.91 4.87
CA GLY A 39 -2.00 0.08 5.93
C GLY A 39 -3.15 -0.23 6.89
N THR A 40 -3.84 -1.36 6.70
CA THR A 40 -4.96 -1.79 7.54
C THR A 40 -4.71 -3.22 8.05
N PRO A 41 -5.28 -3.60 9.20
CA PRO A 41 -5.34 -5.00 9.60
C PRO A 41 -5.88 -5.86 8.46
N ILE A 42 -5.34 -7.07 8.34
CA ILE A 42 -5.79 -8.03 7.34
C ILE A 42 -6.87 -8.91 7.96
N ASP A 43 -8.11 -8.61 7.62
CA ASP A 43 -9.26 -9.49 7.78
C ASP A 43 -9.62 -10.14 6.41
N ASP A 44 -10.70 -10.93 6.34
CA ASP A 44 -11.06 -11.70 5.12
C ASP A 44 -11.27 -10.84 3.87
N THR A 45 -11.72 -9.59 4.02
CA THR A 45 -11.99 -8.68 2.88
C THR A 45 -10.73 -8.08 2.26
N PRO A 46 -9.81 -7.43 3.02
CA PRO A 46 -8.58 -6.90 2.45
C PRO A 46 -7.62 -7.98 1.92
N ALA A 47 -7.69 -9.23 2.41
CA ALA A 47 -6.84 -10.32 1.97
C ALA A 47 -6.98 -10.63 0.46
N ASN A 48 -8.21 -10.60 -0.07
CA ASN A 48 -8.47 -10.85 -1.49
C ASN A 48 -7.91 -9.76 -2.39
N ALA A 49 -8.03 -8.49 -1.98
CA ALA A 49 -7.50 -7.35 -2.75
C ALA A 49 -5.96 -7.37 -2.80
N VAL A 50 -5.32 -7.75 -1.69
CA VAL A 50 -3.87 -7.92 -1.61
C VAL A 50 -3.41 -9.08 -2.49
N THR A 51 -4.11 -10.22 -2.44
CA THR A 51 -3.83 -11.38 -3.30
C THR A 51 -3.94 -11.02 -4.79
N ALA A 52 -4.98 -10.29 -5.18
CA ALA A 52 -5.16 -9.85 -6.56
C ALA A 52 -4.00 -8.95 -7.05
N ARG A 53 -3.48 -8.07 -6.19
CA ARG A 53 -2.33 -7.21 -6.52
C ARG A 53 -1.05 -8.01 -6.71
N PHE A 54 -0.79 -9.01 -5.85
CA PHE A 54 0.35 -9.90 -6.03
C PHE A 54 0.25 -10.71 -7.33
N THR A 55 -0.90 -11.35 -7.58
CA THR A 55 -1.13 -12.11 -8.82
C THR A 55 -0.94 -11.23 -10.06
N HIS A 56 -1.39 -9.98 -10.02
CA HIS A 56 -1.20 -9.04 -11.11
C HIS A 56 0.29 -8.78 -11.41
N LEU A 57 1.10 -8.54 -10.37
CA LEU A 57 2.53 -8.25 -10.53
C LEU A 57 3.32 -9.48 -11.01
N GLU A 58 3.03 -10.65 -10.45
CA GLU A 58 3.63 -11.94 -10.86
C GLU A 58 3.34 -12.23 -12.34
N HIS A 59 2.11 -12.01 -12.79
CA HIS A 59 1.74 -12.24 -14.19
C HIS A 59 2.39 -11.25 -15.15
N ARG A 60 2.67 -10.02 -14.68
CA ARG A 60 3.18 -8.94 -15.52
C ARG A 60 4.67 -9.13 -15.85
N ASP A 61 5.46 -9.62 -14.91
CA ASP A 61 6.84 -10.05 -15.18
C ASP A 61 7.33 -10.91 -13.99
N PRO A 62 7.35 -12.26 -14.13
CA PRO A 62 7.51 -13.20 -13.02
C PRO A 62 8.95 -13.33 -12.50
N ASP A 63 9.94 -12.80 -13.22
CA ASP A 63 11.36 -12.92 -12.85
C ASP A 63 11.78 -11.85 -11.82
N ARG A 64 11.02 -10.75 -11.74
CA ARG A 64 11.33 -9.61 -10.86
C ARG A 64 10.62 -9.74 -9.52
N GLY A 65 11.36 -9.63 -8.42
CA GLY A 65 10.80 -9.72 -7.08
C GLY A 65 9.75 -8.64 -6.76
N ILE A 66 8.86 -8.95 -5.83
CA ILE A 66 7.84 -8.04 -5.28
C ILE A 66 8.25 -7.62 -3.87
N SER A 67 8.10 -6.32 -3.54
CA SER A 67 8.47 -5.76 -2.23
C SER A 67 7.22 -5.34 -1.45
N PRO A 68 6.71 -6.16 -0.52
CA PRO A 68 5.61 -5.75 0.34
C PRO A 68 6.07 -4.72 1.38
N SER A 69 5.29 -3.66 1.58
CA SER A 69 5.48 -2.71 2.68
C SER A 69 4.32 -2.84 3.67
N ILE A 70 4.64 -3.22 4.90
CA ILE A 70 3.67 -3.53 5.95
C ILE A 70 3.73 -2.44 7.02
N ASP A 71 2.68 -1.62 7.09
CA ASP A 71 2.46 -0.61 8.13
C ASP A 71 1.03 -0.80 8.70
N ALA A 72 0.72 -2.04 9.08
CA ALA A 72 -0.60 -2.41 9.58
C ALA A 72 -0.58 -2.58 11.11
N PRO A 73 -1.56 -2.02 11.85
CA PRO A 73 -1.78 -2.42 13.23
C PRO A 73 -2.12 -3.91 13.25
N GLY A 74 -1.55 -4.67 14.20
CA GLY A 74 -1.73 -6.11 14.28
C GLY A 74 -3.21 -6.51 14.31
N ALA A 75 -3.54 -7.68 13.75
CA ALA A 75 -4.91 -8.18 13.70
C ALA A 75 -5.51 -8.24 15.13
N PRO A 76 -6.72 -7.71 15.35
CA PRO A 76 -7.38 -7.82 16.65
C PRO A 76 -7.81 -9.27 16.88
N GLY A 77 -7.02 -10.04 17.64
CA GLY A 77 -7.47 -11.35 18.14
C GLY A 77 -6.52 -12.53 18.01
N ALA A 78 -5.21 -12.35 17.85
CA ALA A 78 -4.27 -13.44 18.13
C ALA A 78 -4.18 -13.65 19.66
N ARG A 79 -5.07 -14.50 20.19
CA ARG A 79 -5.00 -15.05 21.54
C ARG A 79 -4.94 -16.56 21.45
#